data_AF-A0A7J6G5X7-F1
#
_entry.id   AF-A0A7J6G5X7-F1
#
_cell.length_a   1.000
_cell.length_b   1.000
_cell.length_c   1.000
_cell.angle_alpha   90.00
_cell.angle_beta   90.00
_cell.angle_gamma   90.00
#
_symmetry.space_group_name_H-M   'P 1'
#
loop_
_entity.id
_entity.type
_entity.pdbx_description
1 polymer ?
#
loop_
_entity_poly.entity_id
_entity_poly.type
_entity_poly.pdbx_seq_one_letter_code
_entity_poly.pdbx_strand_id
1 'polypeptide(L)'
;MHLKKAPISCLQAFPDPSQPSLITSDCQQLILKVNSKWSDNSALSSLVELIRQSLSLFPSTSLKHIPRTANIEAHVLAREALRHDEDCM
;
A
#
# COMPACT_ATOMS: atom_id res chain seq x y z
N MET A 1 10.60 -17.67 47.59
CA MET A 1 10.24 -16.44 46.87
C MET A 1 10.22 -16.76 45.38
N HIS A 2 9.03 -16.77 44.77
CA HIS A 2 8.82 -17.12 43.38
C HIS A 2 9.12 -15.93 42.47
N LEU A 3 10.29 -15.90 41.85
CA LEU A 3 10.57 -15.00 40.72
C LEU A 3 9.95 -15.61 39.47
N LYS A 4 8.79 -15.07 39.08
CA LYS A 4 8.12 -15.40 37.82
C LYS A 4 9.03 -14.97 36.67
N LYS A 5 9.54 -15.92 35.88
CA LYS A 5 10.10 -15.63 34.56
C LYS A 5 8.95 -15.14 33.68
N ALA A 6 9.00 -13.86 33.28
CA ALA A 6 8.11 -13.35 32.25
C ALA A 6 8.40 -14.08 30.92
N PRO A 7 7.39 -14.53 30.17
CA PRO A 7 7.60 -15.06 28.84
C PRO A 7 8.11 -13.93 27.93
N ILE A 8 9.18 -14.22 27.21
CA ILE A 8 9.72 -13.37 26.15
C ILE A 8 8.74 -13.47 24.96
N SER A 9 7.58 -12.82 25.06
CA SER A 9 6.60 -12.76 23.96
C SER A 9 6.52 -11.38 23.31
N CYS A 10 7.48 -10.49 23.60
CA CYS A 10 7.60 -9.19 22.96
C CYS A 10 9.02 -8.98 22.40
N LEU A 11 9.47 -9.90 21.55
CA LEU A 11 10.36 -9.47 20.46
C LEU A 11 9.49 -8.61 19.54
N GLN A 12 9.50 -7.32 19.83
CA GLN A 12 9.01 -6.29 18.93
C GLN A 12 9.66 -6.57 17.59
N ALA A 13 8.85 -6.94 16.60
CA ALA A 13 9.28 -6.89 15.21
C ALA A 13 9.66 -5.42 14.97
N PHE A 14 10.97 -5.12 15.04
CA PHE A 14 11.47 -3.86 14.55
C PHE A 14 11.06 -3.80 13.07
N PRO A 15 10.32 -2.75 12.64
CA PRO A 15 9.99 -2.64 11.24
C PRO A 15 11.31 -2.62 10.47
N ASP A 16 11.45 -3.55 9.52
CA ASP A 16 12.56 -3.54 8.57
C ASP A 16 12.56 -2.15 7.89
N PRO A 17 13.68 -1.41 7.91
CA PRO A 17 13.77 -0.10 7.26
C PRO A 17 13.49 -0.14 5.76
N SER A 18 13.41 -1.33 5.14
CA SER A 18 13.01 -1.53 3.75
C SER A 18 11.49 -1.45 3.50
N GLN A 19 10.65 -1.48 4.56
CA GLN A 19 9.20 -1.55 4.40
C GLN A 19 8.53 -0.16 4.53
N PRO A 20 7.75 0.28 3.53
CA PRO A 20 7.05 1.55 3.61
C PRO A 20 5.95 1.47 4.67
N SER A 21 6.03 2.30 5.72
CA SER A 21 4.96 2.40 6.74
C SER A 21 3.67 3.03 6.20
N LEU A 22 3.78 3.81 5.13
CA LEU A 22 2.68 4.53 4.50
C LEU A 22 2.84 4.53 2.98
N ILE A 23 1.79 4.11 2.28
CA ILE A 23 1.62 4.27 0.84
C ILE A 23 0.50 5.28 0.63
N THR A 24 0.69 6.23 -0.27
CA THR A 24 -0.30 7.25 -0.59
C THR A 24 -0.73 7.17 -2.05
N SER A 25 -1.99 7.52 -2.32
CA SER A 25 -2.52 7.68 -3.67
C SER A 25 -3.54 8.81 -3.68
N ASP A 26 -3.63 9.51 -4.80
CA ASP A 26 -4.67 10.50 -5.08
C ASP A 26 -5.96 9.90 -5.67
N CYS A 27 -6.01 8.58 -5.89
CA CYS A 27 -7.18 7.90 -6.40
C CYS A 27 -8.08 7.41 -5.27
N GLN A 28 -9.01 8.27 -4.82
CA GLN A 28 -9.93 7.92 -3.72
C GLN A 28 -10.72 6.63 -3.98
N GLN A 29 -11.16 6.39 -5.21
CA GLN A 29 -11.93 5.18 -5.57
C GLN A 29 -11.12 3.91 -5.39
N LEU A 30 -9.82 3.93 -5.73
CA LEU A 30 -8.92 2.81 -5.49
C LEU A 30 -8.78 2.53 -4.00
N ILE A 31 -8.52 3.57 -3.20
CA ILE A 31 -8.38 3.46 -1.74
C ILE A 31 -9.64 2.84 -1.11
N LEU A 32 -10.82 3.31 -1.53
CA LEU A 32 -12.10 2.77 -1.04
C LEU A 32 -12.27 1.29 -1.39
N LYS A 33 -11.94 0.90 -2.63
CA LYS A 33 -12.01 -0.50 -3.06
C LYS A 33 -11.04 -1.37 -2.26
N VAL A 34 -9.76 -0.99 -2.18
CA VAL A 34 -8.73 -1.79 -1.50
C VAL A 34 -9.06 -1.96 -0.01
N ASN A 35 -9.45 -0.89 0.68
CA ASN A 35 -9.75 -0.92 2.12
C ASN A 35 -11.14 -1.49 2.45
N SER A 36 -12.01 -1.68 1.47
CA SER A 36 -13.30 -2.34 1.67
C SER A 36 -13.10 -3.81 2.03
N LYS A 37 -13.92 -4.32 2.96
CA LYS A 37 -14.01 -5.77 3.26
C LYS A 37 -14.82 -6.55 2.22
N TRP A 38 -15.49 -5.84 1.31
CA TRP A 38 -16.36 -6.43 0.30
C TRP A 38 -15.55 -6.80 -0.94
N SER A 39 -15.98 -7.85 -1.63
CA SER A 39 -15.43 -8.19 -2.94
C SER A 39 -15.65 -7.04 -3.92
N ASP A 40 -14.64 -6.75 -4.72
CA ASP A 40 -14.79 -5.81 -5.83
C ASP A 40 -15.30 -6.59 -7.04
N ASN A 41 -16.44 -6.18 -7.62
CA ASN A 41 -17.03 -6.83 -8.80
C ASN A 41 -16.83 -5.97 -10.06
N SER A 42 -15.88 -5.03 -10.05
CA SER A 42 -15.58 -4.21 -11.21
C SER A 42 -14.59 -4.92 -12.14
N ALA A 43 -14.36 -4.34 -13.32
CA ALA A 43 -13.33 -4.83 -14.24
C ALA A 43 -11.90 -4.82 -13.65
N LEU A 44 -11.69 -4.12 -12.53
CA LEU A 44 -10.40 -4.01 -11.84
C LEU A 44 -10.27 -4.95 -10.63
N SER A 45 -11.23 -5.87 -10.42
CA SER A 45 -11.30 -6.73 -9.23
C SER A 45 -10.01 -7.50 -8.96
N SER A 46 -9.44 -8.12 -10.01
CA SER A 46 -8.18 -8.88 -9.90
C SER A 46 -7.00 -8.00 -9.47
N LEU A 47 -6.95 -6.73 -9.91
CA LEU A 47 -5.92 -5.79 -9.48
C LEU A 47 -6.12 -5.37 -8.02
N VAL A 48 -7.37 -5.13 -7.60
CA VAL A 48 -7.69 -4.82 -6.21
C VAL A 48 -7.29 -5.98 -5.28
N GLU A 49 -7.55 -7.23 -5.68
CA GLU A 49 -7.13 -8.42 -4.93
C GLU A 49 -5.62 -8.55 -4.86
N LEU A 50 -4.90 -8.33 -5.96
CA LEU A 50 -3.44 -8.35 -5.99
C LEU A 50 -2.84 -7.31 -5.05
N ILE A 51 -3.41 -6.10 -5.01
CA ILE A 51 -2.98 -5.04 -4.07
C ILE A 51 -3.22 -5.49 -2.62
N ARG A 52 -4.40 -6.03 -2.30
CA ARG A 52 -4.71 -6.53 -0.94
C ARG A 52 -3.76 -7.65 -0.51
N GLN A 53 -3.47 -8.60 -1.41
CA GLN A 53 -2.50 -9.67 -1.15
C GLN A 53 -1.11 -9.10 -0.90
N SER A 54 -0.67 -8.14 -1.71
CA SER A 54 0.63 -7.48 -1.55
C SER A 54 0.74 -6.74 -0.21
N LEU A 55 -0.32 -6.01 0.18
CA LEU A 55 -0.38 -5.32 1.47
C LEU A 55 -0.41 -6.30 2.66
N SER A 56 -0.97 -7.50 2.49
CA SER A 56 -0.99 -8.50 3.56
C SER A 56 0.41 -9.00 3.97
N LEU A 57 1.40 -8.86 3.07
CA LEU A 57 2.81 -9.14 3.36
C LEU A 57 3.43 -8.09 4.30
N PHE A 58 2.81 -6.91 4.42
CA PHE A 58 3.30 -5.77 5.16
C PHE A 58 2.23 -5.27 6.16
N PRO A 59 1.99 -5.99 7.28
CA PRO A 59 0.88 -5.71 8.19
C PRO A 59 0.93 -4.32 8.85
N SER A 60 2.11 -3.70 8.89
CA SER A 60 2.32 -2.35 9.42
C SER A 60 2.13 -1.24 8.38
N THR A 61 1.96 -1.58 7.10
CA THR A 61 1.80 -0.62 6.01
C THR A 61 0.35 -0.17 5.90
N SER A 62 0.15 1.15 5.83
CA SER A 62 -1.17 1.73 5.59
C SER A 62 -1.26 2.33 4.19
N LEU A 63 -2.42 2.20 3.54
CA LEU A 63 -2.71 2.81 2.25
C LEU A 63 -3.73 3.95 2.44
N LYS A 64 -3.34 5.19 2.12
CA LYS A 64 -4.17 6.39 2.38
C LYS A 64 -4.36 7.26 1.14
N HIS A 65 -5.51 7.93 1.12
CA HIS A 65 -5.81 8.96 0.14
C HIS A 65 -5.10 10.27 0.48
N ILE A 66 -4.55 10.95 -0.54
CA ILE A 66 -4.05 12.33 -0.46
C ILE A 66 -4.62 13.17 -1.61
N PRO A 67 -4.71 14.51 -1.49
CA PRO A 67 -5.11 15.35 -2.61
C PRO A 67 -4.15 15.21 -3.80
N ARG A 68 -4.68 15.36 -5.02
CA ARG A 68 -3.89 15.33 -6.26
C ARG A 68 -2.71 16.31 -6.27
N THR A 69 -2.89 17.47 -5.63
CA THR A 69 -1.86 18.50 -5.46
C THR A 69 -0.69 18.06 -4.58
N ALA A 70 -0.88 17.05 -3.73
CA ALA A 70 0.18 16.45 -2.92
C ALA A 70 0.85 15.24 -3.59
N ASN A 71 0.34 14.78 -4.74
CA ASN A 71 0.86 13.63 -5.50
C ASN A 71 1.39 14.04 -6.88
N ILE A 72 1.90 15.27 -7.01
CA ILE A 72 2.32 15.83 -8.31
C ILE A 72 3.50 15.04 -8.88
N GLU A 73 4.49 14.72 -8.07
CA GLU A 73 5.70 14.01 -8.52
C GLU A 73 5.37 12.64 -9.11
N ALA A 74 4.59 11.82 -8.39
CA ALA A 74 4.18 10.50 -8.88
C ALA A 74 3.41 10.59 -10.20
N HIS A 75 2.56 11.61 -10.36
CA HIS A 75 1.87 11.82 -11.63
C HIS A 75 2.79 12.27 -12.75
N VAL A 76 3.76 13.15 -12.50
CA VAL A 76 4.73 13.59 -13.51
C VAL A 76 5.51 12.38 -14.01
N LEU A 77 6.02 11.56 -13.09
CA LEU A 77 6.73 10.33 -13.44
C LEU A 77 5.86 9.36 -14.25
N ALA A 78 4.61 9.14 -13.84
CA ALA A 78 3.69 8.29 -14.59
C ALA A 78 3.42 8.83 -16.01
N ARG A 79 3.27 10.16 -16.16
CA ARG A 79 3.05 10.79 -17.45
C ARG A 79 4.28 10.74 -18.35
N GLU A 80 5.48 10.89 -17.78
CA GLU A 80 6.73 10.77 -18.53
C GLU A 80 6.92 9.34 -19.02
N ALA A 81 6.68 8.34 -18.17
CA ALA A 81 6.72 6.93 -18.58
C ALA A 81 5.77 6.63 -19.75
N LEU A 82 4.53 7.13 -19.68
CA LEU A 82 3.56 6.95 -20.77
C LEU A 82 3.96 7.63 -22.08
N ARG A 83 4.66 8.78 -22.02
CA ARG A 83 5.16 9.45 -23.22
C ARG A 83 6.27 8.65 -23.89
N HIS A 84 7.15 8.04 -23.09
CA HIS A 84 8.20 7.17 -23.60
C HIS A 84 7.67 5.89 -24.26
N ASP A 85 6.46 5.44 -23.90
CA ASP A 85 5.81 4.32 -24.57
C ASP A 85 5.27 4.69 -25.96
N GLU A 86 4.91 5.95 -26.22
CA GLU A 86 4.44 6.40 -27.55
C GLU A 86 5.58 6.64 -28.55
N ASP A 87 6.78 6.98 -28.08
CA ASP A 87 7.97 7.16 -28.93
C ASP A 87 8.64 5.83 -29.36
N CYS A 88 8.16 4.69 -28.85
CA CYS A 88 8.66 3.34 -29.15
C CYS A 88 7.77 2.55 -30.14
N MET A 89 6.72 3.16 -30.70
CA MET A 89 5.91 2.61 -31.81
C MET A 89 6.21 3.30 -33.14
#